data_AF-A0A662WFY1-F1
#
_entry.id   AF-A0A662WFY1-F1
#
_cell.length_a   1.000
_cell.length_b   1.000
_cell.length_c   1.000
_cell.angle_alpha   90.00
_cell.angle_beta   90.00
_cell.angle_gamma   90.00
#
_symmetry.space_group_name_H-M   'P 1'
#
loop_
_entity.id
_entity.type
_entity.pdbx_description
1 polymer ?
#
loop_
_entity_poly.entity_id
_entity_poly.type
_entity_poly.pdbx_seq_one_letter_code
_entity_poly.pdbx_strand_id
1 'polypeptide(L)'
;MSTPDFRAPSQEMPPPGGFKSVKFVRNGPATRGPPGWTLFLGTFVLTSVGYFLVGKHNKHQREVLKEERERRIALLPFLQAEADVEFLEQQKQILQQEREIMKDVPGWVAGESTFHSGRYQLPVWAQGGN
;
A
#
# COMPACT_ATOMS: atom_id res chain seq x y z
N MET A 1 54.61 -61.27 65.28
CA MET A 1 53.49 -60.32 65.06
C MET A 1 54.12 -58.94 64.95
N SER A 2 54.02 -58.26 63.81
CA SER A 2 54.52 -56.88 63.69
C SER A 2 53.65 -55.94 64.53
N THR A 3 54.27 -54.95 65.16
CA THR A 3 53.58 -53.93 65.96
C THR A 3 52.54 -53.20 65.10
N PRO A 4 51.31 -52.95 65.59
CA PRO A 4 50.32 -52.17 64.85
C PRO A 4 50.85 -50.76 64.55
N ASP A 5 50.65 -50.26 63.33
CA ASP A 5 51.04 -48.90 62.97
C ASP A 5 49.93 -47.93 63.41
N PHE A 6 50.25 -47.09 64.40
CA PHE A 6 49.31 -46.16 65.04
C PHE A 6 49.37 -44.75 64.44
N ARG A 7 49.95 -44.57 63.26
CA ARG A 7 49.99 -43.27 62.57
C ARG A 7 48.58 -42.85 62.16
N ALA A 8 48.27 -41.56 62.34
CA ALA A 8 47.01 -41.00 61.88
C ALA A 8 46.93 -41.11 60.34
N PRO A 9 45.81 -41.63 59.77
CA PRO A 9 45.65 -41.70 58.32
C PRO A 9 45.59 -40.29 57.75
N SER A 10 46.38 -40.04 56.70
CA SER A 10 46.33 -38.77 55.95
C SER A 10 45.05 -38.74 55.12
N GLN A 11 43.99 -38.22 55.71
CA GLN A 11 42.69 -38.08 55.06
C GLN A 11 42.61 -36.72 54.35
N GLU A 12 42.02 -36.71 53.15
CA GLU A 12 41.67 -35.45 52.48
C GLU A 12 40.60 -34.72 53.30
N MET A 13 40.97 -33.58 53.87
CA MET A 13 40.11 -32.76 54.71
C MET A 13 39.92 -31.39 54.06
N PRO A 14 38.78 -30.70 54.30
CA PRO A 14 38.66 -29.31 53.90
C PRO A 14 39.76 -28.47 54.55
N PRO A 15 40.24 -27.41 53.87
CA PRO A 15 41.20 -26.50 54.48
C PRO A 15 40.69 -25.98 55.83
N PRO A 16 41.58 -25.72 56.81
CA PRO A 16 41.18 -25.11 58.07
C PRO A 16 40.55 -23.73 57.79
N GLY A 17 39.22 -23.63 57.90
CA GLY A 17 38.42 -22.46 57.51
C GLY A 17 37.36 -22.69 56.42
N GLY A 18 37.31 -23.88 55.82
CA GLY A 18 36.30 -24.27 54.82
C GLY A 18 36.54 -23.71 53.41
N PHE A 19 35.68 -24.09 52.46
CA PHE A 19 35.76 -23.59 51.08
C PHE A 19 35.10 -22.22 50.94
N LYS A 20 35.53 -21.46 49.93
CA LYS A 20 34.88 -20.19 49.57
C LYS A 20 33.39 -20.42 49.29
N SER A 21 32.56 -19.51 49.76
CA SER A 21 31.12 -19.58 49.53
C SER A 21 30.83 -19.42 48.03
N VAL A 22 30.16 -20.42 47.46
CA VAL A 22 29.66 -20.37 46.08
C VAL A 22 28.26 -19.76 46.12
N LYS A 23 28.03 -18.73 45.30
CA LYS A 23 26.69 -18.18 45.11
C LYS A 23 25.85 -19.19 44.31
N PHE A 24 24.95 -19.88 45.00
CA PHE A 24 24.01 -20.84 44.39
C PHE A 24 22.70 -20.19 43.91
N VAL A 25 22.58 -18.85 44.04
CA VAL A 25 21.39 -18.07 43.65
C VAL A 25 21.53 -17.44 42.27
N ARG A 26 20.40 -17.22 41.59
CA ARG A 26 20.35 -16.58 40.27
C ARG A 26 20.93 -15.15 40.33
N ASN A 27 22.06 -14.93 39.66
CA ASN A 27 22.73 -13.62 39.58
C ASN A 27 22.15 -12.72 38.46
N GLY A 28 20.84 -12.49 38.49
CA GLY A 28 20.18 -11.51 37.60
C GLY A 28 19.84 -10.24 38.37
N PRO A 29 20.04 -9.04 37.79
CA PRO A 29 19.53 -7.82 38.41
C PRO A 29 18.01 -7.91 38.55
N ALA A 30 17.49 -7.48 39.71
CA ALA A 30 16.07 -7.58 40.06
C ALA A 30 15.15 -6.82 39.09
N THR A 31 15.68 -5.81 38.41
CA THR A 31 14.96 -5.04 37.39
C THR A 31 15.90 -4.77 36.22
N ARG A 32 15.40 -4.97 35.00
CA ARG A 32 16.11 -4.68 33.76
C ARG A 32 15.26 -3.74 32.91
N GLY A 33 15.86 -2.64 32.46
CA GLY A 33 15.22 -1.69 31.54
C GLY A 33 14.30 -0.65 32.21
N PRO A 34 13.70 0.23 31.40
CA PRO A 34 12.78 1.26 31.86
C PRO A 34 11.49 0.66 32.45
N PRO A 35 10.83 1.32 33.41
CA PRO A 35 9.55 0.86 33.93
C PRO A 35 8.46 0.93 32.83
N GLY A 36 7.51 0.01 32.82
CA GLY A 36 6.56 -0.17 31.70
C GLY A 36 5.80 1.09 31.26
N TRP A 37 5.45 1.98 32.19
CA TRP A 37 4.77 3.25 31.87
C TRP A 37 5.61 4.17 30.98
N THR A 38 6.95 4.16 31.12
CA THR A 38 7.84 4.96 30.27
C THR A 38 7.82 4.47 28.82
N LEU A 39 7.68 3.16 28.61
CA LEU A 39 7.53 2.59 27.28
C LEU A 39 6.21 3.01 26.66
N PHE A 40 5.11 2.97 27.43
CA PHE A 40 3.80 3.43 26.96
C PHE A 40 3.78 4.92 26.59
N LEU A 41 4.41 5.78 27.41
CA LEU A 41 4.51 7.20 27.07
C LEU A 41 5.40 7.43 25.84
N GLY A 42 6.53 6.72 25.74
CA GLY A 42 7.42 6.80 24.60
C GLY A 42 6.72 6.43 23.29
N THR A 43 5.99 5.31 23.27
CA THR A 43 5.23 4.90 22.09
C THR A 43 4.07 5.84 21.79
N PHE A 44 3.38 6.35 22.82
CA PHE A 44 2.29 7.31 22.63
C PHE A 44 2.78 8.59 21.96
N VAL A 45 3.85 9.20 22.48
CA VAL A 45 4.44 10.43 21.91
C VAL A 45 4.91 10.19 20.47
N LEU A 46 5.63 9.10 20.23
CA LEU A 46 6.11 8.78 18.88
C LEU A 46 4.95 8.62 17.89
N THR A 47 3.90 7.91 18.30
CA THR A 47 2.71 7.68 17.48
C THR A 47 1.95 8.99 17.21
N SER A 48 1.73 9.82 18.23
CA SER A 48 1.05 11.12 18.07
C SER A 48 1.78 12.05 17.12
N VAL A 49 3.12 12.14 17.22
CA VAL A 49 3.94 12.94 16.30
C VAL A 49 3.88 12.37 14.88
N GLY A 50 3.96 11.04 14.73
CA GLY A 50 3.82 10.37 13.44
C GLY A 50 2.51 10.71 12.74
N TYR A 51 1.38 10.63 13.45
CA TYR A 51 0.07 10.98 12.89
C TYR A 51 -0.04 12.44 12.49
N PHE A 52 0.55 13.36 13.26
CA PHE A 52 0.57 14.78 12.91
C PHE A 52 1.32 15.04 11.59
N LEU A 53 2.49 14.41 11.41
CA LEU A 53 3.29 14.53 10.19
C LEU A 53 2.56 13.93 8.98
N VAL A 54 1.94 12.75 9.14
CA VAL A 54 1.11 12.13 8.10
C VAL A 54 -0.07 13.03 7.74
N GLY A 55 -0.72 13.65 8.71
CA GLY A 55 -1.80 14.62 8.47
C GLY A 55 -1.36 15.81 7.60
N LYS A 56 -0.20 16.40 7.91
CA LYS A 56 0.39 17.48 7.10
C LYS A 56 0.72 17.03 5.69
N HIS A 57 1.32 15.85 5.54
CA HIS A 57 1.65 15.28 4.22
C HIS A 57 0.40 15.00 3.40
N ASN A 58 -0.63 14.41 3.99
CA ASN A 58 -1.89 14.12 3.31
C ASN A 58 -2.59 15.39 2.82
N LYS A 59 -2.50 16.48 3.58
CA LYS A 59 -3.02 17.78 3.14
C LYS A 59 -2.27 18.28 1.91
N HIS A 60 -0.94 18.24 1.93
CA HIS A 60 -0.12 18.62 0.78
C HIS A 60 -0.41 17.76 -0.45
N GLN A 61 -0.52 16.44 -0.31
CA GLN A 61 -0.87 15.55 -1.43
C GLN A 61 -2.24 15.87 -2.04
N ARG A 62 -3.22 16.23 -1.21
CA ARG A 62 -4.54 16.67 -1.69
C ARG A 62 -4.45 17.97 -2.48
N GLU A 63 -3.62 18.91 -2.06
CA GLU A 63 -3.39 20.16 -2.78
C GLU A 63 -2.73 19.90 -4.15
N VAL A 64 -1.71 19.03 -4.21
CA VAL A 64 -1.08 18.61 -5.48
C VAL A 64 -2.07 17.92 -6.42
N LEU A 65 -2.86 16.98 -5.91
CA LEU A 65 -3.88 16.29 -6.72
C LEU A 65 -4.98 17.23 -7.20
N LYS A 66 -5.33 18.25 -6.39
CA LYS A 66 -6.27 19.29 -6.79
C LYS A 66 -5.69 20.11 -7.94
N GLU A 67 -4.43 20.52 -7.84
CA GLU A 67 -3.75 21.25 -8.91
C GLU A 67 -3.68 20.44 -10.21
N GLU A 68 -3.35 19.15 -10.13
CA GLU A 68 -3.34 18.28 -11.32
C GLU A 68 -4.73 18.17 -11.98
N ARG A 69 -5.79 18.04 -11.17
CA ARG A 69 -7.17 18.02 -11.68
C ARG A 69 -7.56 19.33 -12.35
N GLU A 70 -7.20 20.46 -11.74
CA GLU A 70 -7.46 21.79 -12.32
C GLU A 70 -6.76 21.97 -13.67
N ARG A 71 -5.49 21.54 -13.78
CA ARG A 71 -4.75 21.54 -15.06
C ARG A 71 -5.45 20.67 -16.10
N ARG A 72 -5.92 19.49 -15.72
CA ARG A 72 -6.64 18.58 -16.63
C ARG A 72 -7.97 19.16 -17.09
N ILE A 73 -8.74 19.76 -16.17
CA ILE A 73 -10.02 20.41 -16.49
C ILE A 73 -9.81 21.58 -17.46
N ALA A 74 -8.73 22.35 -17.28
CA ALA A 74 -8.40 23.46 -18.17
C ALA A 74 -8.09 23.00 -19.62
N LEU A 75 -7.41 21.86 -19.77
CA LEU A 75 -7.04 21.31 -21.09
C LEU A 75 -8.14 20.45 -21.73
N LEU A 76 -9.03 19.87 -20.91
CA LEU A 76 -10.11 18.97 -21.34
C LEU A 76 -10.95 19.48 -22.52
N PRO A 77 -11.46 20.74 -22.54
CA PRO A 77 -12.32 21.18 -23.64
C PRO A 77 -11.59 21.24 -24.99
N PHE A 78 -10.30 21.53 -24.98
CA PHE A 78 -9.49 21.55 -26.20
C PHE A 78 -9.29 20.14 -26.75
N LEU A 79 -8.87 19.20 -25.89
CA LEU A 79 -8.68 17.80 -26.26
C LEU A 79 -10.00 17.14 -26.70
N GLN A 80 -11.11 17.46 -26.04
CA GLN A 80 -12.43 16.96 -26.42
C GLN A 80 -12.84 17.49 -27.80
N ALA A 81 -12.58 18.76 -28.09
CA ALA A 81 -12.92 19.34 -29.39
C ALA A 81 -12.12 18.69 -30.53
N GLU A 82 -10.82 18.42 -30.33
CA GLU A 82 -10.00 17.70 -31.31
C GLU A 82 -10.54 16.28 -31.56
N ALA A 83 -10.82 15.53 -30.49
CA ALA A 83 -11.41 14.20 -30.58
C ALA A 83 -12.79 14.19 -31.26
N ASP A 84 -13.64 15.19 -30.98
CA ASP A 84 -14.96 15.31 -31.61
C ASP A 84 -14.85 15.56 -33.13
N VAL A 85 -13.87 16.35 -33.57
CA VAL A 85 -13.61 16.58 -35.00
C VAL A 85 -13.18 15.28 -35.69
N GLU A 86 -12.18 14.59 -35.14
CA GLU A 86 -11.71 13.31 -35.69
C GLU A 86 -12.84 12.27 -35.76
N PHE A 87 -13.66 12.20 -34.70
CA PHE A 87 -14.79 11.30 -34.64
C PHE A 87 -15.84 11.59 -35.73
N LEU A 88 -16.17 12.87 -35.96
CA LEU A 88 -17.11 13.25 -37.03
C LEU A 88 -16.56 12.93 -38.43
N GLU A 89 -15.26 13.03 -38.64
CA GLU A 89 -14.62 12.63 -39.90
C GLU A 89 -14.71 11.12 -40.12
N GLN A 90 -14.41 10.31 -39.11
CA GLN A 90 -14.57 8.86 -39.16
C GLN A 90 -16.02 8.45 -39.43
N GLN A 91 -16.98 9.10 -38.76
CA GLN A 91 -18.40 8.86 -38.99
C GLN A 91 -18.82 9.17 -40.44
N LYS A 92 -18.34 10.27 -41.01
CA LYS A 92 -18.60 10.59 -42.42
C LYS A 92 -18.06 9.51 -43.36
N GLN A 93 -16.86 9.01 -43.11
CA GLN A 93 -16.26 7.94 -43.92
C GLN A 93 -17.05 6.63 -43.81
N ILE A 94 -17.44 6.24 -42.60
CA ILE A 94 -18.26 5.03 -42.36
C ILE A 94 -19.60 5.16 -43.08
N LEU A 95 -20.27 6.30 -42.98
CA LEU A 95 -21.55 6.54 -43.66
C LEU A 95 -21.40 6.53 -45.20
N GLN A 96 -20.29 7.00 -45.74
CA GLN A 96 -20.00 6.91 -47.17
C GLN A 96 -19.82 5.46 -47.61
N GLN A 97 -19.00 4.70 -46.88
CA GLN A 97 -18.78 3.27 -47.13
C GLN A 97 -20.08 2.47 -47.03
N GLU A 98 -20.91 2.75 -46.02
CA GLU A 98 -22.22 2.10 -45.84
C GLU A 98 -23.12 2.34 -47.06
N ARG A 99 -23.18 3.58 -47.57
CA ARG A 99 -23.97 3.92 -48.77
C ARG A 99 -23.48 3.18 -50.00
N GLU A 100 -22.17 3.06 -50.17
CA GLU A 100 -21.58 2.36 -51.32
C GLU A 100 -21.84 0.85 -51.28
N ILE A 101 -21.73 0.24 -50.09
CA ILE A 101 -21.91 -1.20 -49.88
C ILE A 101 -23.39 -1.59 -49.96
N MET A 102 -24.29 -0.78 -49.39
CA MET A 102 -25.71 -1.13 -49.22
C MET A 102 -26.64 -0.63 -50.34
N LYS A 103 -26.09 -0.08 -51.42
CA LYS A 103 -26.85 0.48 -52.55
C LYS A 103 -27.86 -0.50 -53.19
N ASP A 104 -27.56 -1.79 -53.16
CA ASP A 104 -28.32 -2.83 -53.87
C ASP A 104 -29.35 -3.54 -52.96
N VAL A 105 -29.43 -3.17 -51.67
CA VAL A 105 -30.32 -3.82 -50.69
C VAL A 105 -31.65 -3.08 -50.58
N PRO A 106 -32.80 -3.72 -50.87
CA PRO A 106 -34.10 -3.05 -50.82
C PRO A 106 -34.50 -2.69 -49.38
N GLY A 107 -34.89 -1.43 -49.18
CA GLY A 107 -35.37 -0.93 -47.88
C GLY A 107 -34.29 -0.49 -46.89
N TRP A 108 -33.00 -0.52 -47.28
CA TRP A 108 -31.92 -0.02 -46.43
C TRP A 108 -31.79 1.51 -46.51
N VAL A 109 -31.82 2.18 -45.36
CA VAL A 109 -31.58 3.63 -45.25
C VAL A 109 -30.26 3.86 -44.53
N ALA A 110 -29.24 4.29 -45.27
CA ALA A 110 -27.91 4.49 -44.71
C ALA A 110 -27.89 5.60 -43.64
N GLY A 111 -27.29 5.31 -42.48
CA GLY A 111 -27.25 6.23 -41.35
C GLY A 111 -28.55 6.36 -40.55
N GLU A 112 -29.51 5.44 -40.74
CA GLU A 112 -30.69 5.36 -39.88
C GLU A 112 -30.30 4.96 -38.45
N SER A 113 -30.87 5.65 -37.46
CA SER A 113 -30.63 5.33 -36.05
C SER A 113 -31.27 3.99 -35.70
N THR A 114 -30.47 3.07 -35.14
CA THR A 114 -30.96 1.81 -34.58
C THR A 114 -31.83 2.01 -33.33
N PHE A 115 -31.77 3.19 -32.72
CA PHE A 115 -32.53 3.52 -31.52
C PHE A 115 -33.75 4.38 -31.86
N HIS A 116 -34.88 4.07 -31.21
CA HIS A 116 -36.13 4.83 -31.34
C HIS A 116 -36.11 6.19 -30.60
N SER A 117 -35.08 6.46 -29.79
CA SER A 117 -34.92 7.75 -29.10
C SER A 117 -34.30 8.80 -30.03
N GLY A 118 -34.78 10.04 -29.99
CA GLY A 118 -34.14 11.18 -30.67
C GLY A 118 -32.83 11.68 -30.03
N ARG A 119 -32.30 10.97 -29.02
CA ARG A 119 -31.04 11.31 -28.36
C ARG A 119 -29.88 10.71 -29.15
N TYR A 120 -28.83 11.51 -29.36
CA TYR A 120 -27.57 11.00 -29.90
C TYR A 120 -26.94 9.96 -28.95
N GLN A 121 -26.58 8.81 -29.50
CA GLN A 121 -25.87 7.75 -28.78
C GLN A 121 -24.55 7.47 -29.49
N LEU A 122 -23.50 7.21 -28.70
CA LEU A 122 -22.22 6.80 -29.25
C LEU A 122 -22.37 5.44 -29.95
N PRO A 123 -21.72 5.22 -31.10
CA PRO A 123 -21.74 3.92 -31.75
C PRO A 123 -21.01 2.89 -30.89
N VAL A 124 -21.39 1.62 -31.03
CA VAL A 124 -20.87 0.52 -30.19
C VAL A 124 -19.33 0.45 -30.19
N TRP A 125 -18.70 0.63 -31.35
CA TRP A 125 -17.23 0.60 -31.46
C TRP A 125 -16.54 1.76 -30.72
N ALA A 126 -17.22 2.88 -30.49
CA ALA A 126 -16.68 4.03 -29.75
C ALA A 126 -16.98 3.96 -28.24
N GLN A 127 -17.85 3.05 -27.79
CA GLN A 127 -18.25 2.94 -26.38
C GLN A 127 -17.16 2.32 -25.49
N GLY A 128 -15.97 2.03 -26.01
CA GLY A 128 -14.83 1.54 -25.22
C GLY A 128 -15.08 0.16 -24.59
N GLY A 129 -15.81 -0.71 -25.30
CA GLY A 129 -16.09 -2.08 -24.87
C GLY A 129 -15.08 -3.07 -25.45
N ASN A 130 -14.43 -3.81 -24.56
CA ASN A 130 -14.23 -5.25 -24.79
C ASN A 130 -15.55 -5.96 -24.49
#